data_AF-A0A0K0DLH0-F1
#
_entry.id   AF-A0A0K0DLH0-F1
#
_cell.length_a   1.000
_cell.length_b   1.000
_cell.length_c   1.000
_cell.angle_alpha   90.00
_cell.angle_beta   90.00
_cell.angle_gamma   90.00
#
_symmetry.space_group_name_H-M   'P 1'
#
loop_
_entity.id
_entity.type
_entity.pdbx_description
1 polymer ?
#
loop_
_entity_poly.entity_id
_entity_poly.type
_entity_poly.pdbx_seq_one_letter_code
_entity_poly.pdbx_strand_id
1 'polypeptide(L)'
;MGGRRRTSTAAARDVSEMSPTGSDTLLYSDKKKETHLRCERQRREAINLSNDLHTTFKPLFQSGYSDLKELIPPTASAMGCKITNAAILFRACDYMTQLKSEVEANEKELRRLNAEVSALEMIAAQYETMAAEAPSSNSCSLQARMLQILIDGCFSTFVEQVDFSSYASITRTLLTWVEQLASHNNAFKVGFVSIQLFI
;
A
#
# COMPACT_ATOMS: atom_id res chain seq x y z
N MET A 1 -25.39 -68.41 38.79
CA MET A 1 -26.84 -68.65 38.93
C MET A 1 -27.53 -67.59 38.09
N GLY A 2 -28.14 -67.79 36.92
CA GLY A 2 -28.83 -68.94 36.35
C GLY A 2 -30.05 -68.41 35.57
N GLY A 3 -30.15 -68.73 34.26
CA GLY A 3 -31.37 -68.67 33.41
C GLY A 3 -31.86 -67.28 32.96
N ARG A 4 -32.50 -67.09 31.79
CA ARG A 4 -33.16 -68.03 30.87
C ARG A 4 -33.05 -67.59 29.40
N ARG A 5 -32.83 -68.59 28.54
CA ARG A 5 -33.11 -68.59 27.09
C ARG A 5 -34.58 -68.25 26.83
N ARG A 6 -34.84 -67.49 25.75
CA ARG A 6 -36.04 -67.68 24.93
C ARG A 6 -35.65 -67.81 23.47
N THR A 7 -36.00 -68.99 22.97
CA THR A 7 -35.96 -69.51 21.62
C THR A 7 -37.02 -68.83 20.76
N SER A 8 -36.66 -68.41 19.56
CA SER A 8 -37.60 -68.19 18.46
C SER A 8 -37.31 -69.25 17.41
N THR A 9 -38.35 -70.02 17.14
CA THR A 9 -38.45 -71.23 16.35
C THR A 9 -38.07 -71.05 14.88
N ALA A 10 -37.43 -72.11 14.37
CA ALA A 10 -37.19 -72.38 12.97
C ALA A 10 -38.53 -72.51 12.20
N ALA A 11 -38.57 -71.89 11.01
CA ALA A 11 -39.41 -72.37 9.92
C ALA A 11 -38.46 -73.06 8.93
N ALA A 12 -38.61 -74.38 8.84
CA ALA A 12 -37.90 -75.21 7.88
C ALA A 12 -38.22 -74.74 6.46
N ARG A 13 -37.17 -74.46 5.68
CA ARG A 13 -37.20 -74.62 4.23
C ARG A 13 -36.17 -75.67 3.89
N ASP A 14 -36.72 -76.80 3.49
CA ASP A 14 -36.06 -77.93 2.87
C ASP A 14 -35.19 -77.43 1.70
N VAL A 15 -33.88 -77.66 1.77
CA VAL A 15 -32.97 -77.43 0.65
C VAL A 15 -32.10 -78.67 0.53
N SER A 16 -32.62 -79.59 -0.29
CA SER A 16 -31.94 -80.66 -1.02
C SER A 16 -30.45 -80.78 -0.76
N GLU A 17 -30.10 -81.81 0.00
CA GLU A 17 -28.76 -82.36 0.14
C GLU A 17 -28.28 -82.83 -1.24
N MET A 18 -27.47 -82.00 -1.92
CA MET A 18 -26.77 -82.39 -3.14
C MET A 18 -25.29 -82.43 -2.80
N SER A 19 -24.74 -83.64 -2.79
CA SER A 19 -23.33 -83.94 -2.54
C SER A 19 -22.41 -83.06 -3.39
N PRO A 20 -21.38 -82.41 -2.83
CA PRO A 20 -20.45 -81.63 -3.62
C PRO A 20 -19.52 -82.57 -4.38
N THR A 21 -19.73 -82.67 -5.68
CA THR A 21 -18.72 -83.15 -6.64
C THR A 21 -17.45 -82.33 -6.42
N GLY A 22 -16.29 -82.98 -6.27
CA GLY A 22 -15.01 -82.36 -5.87
C GLY A 22 -14.51 -81.17 -6.73
N SER A 23 -15.18 -80.89 -7.84
CA SER A 23 -15.02 -79.72 -8.71
C SER A 23 -15.49 -78.40 -8.05
N ASP A 24 -16.59 -78.43 -7.28
CA ASP A 24 -17.23 -77.22 -6.74
C ASP A 24 -16.50 -76.67 -5.51
N THR A 25 -15.82 -77.53 -4.76
CA THR A 25 -15.00 -77.12 -3.60
C THR A 25 -13.75 -76.36 -4.05
N LEU A 26 -13.16 -76.75 -5.19
CA LEU A 26 -12.03 -76.02 -5.79
C LEU A 26 -12.47 -74.64 -6.28
N LEU A 27 -13.56 -74.54 -7.04
CA LEU A 27 -14.08 -73.27 -7.53
C LEU A 27 -14.52 -72.32 -6.40
N TYR A 28 -15.09 -72.85 -5.31
CA TYR A 28 -15.41 -72.05 -4.13
C TYR A 28 -14.15 -71.57 -3.40
N SER A 29 -13.13 -72.41 -3.28
CA SER A 29 -11.84 -72.04 -2.69
C SER A 29 -11.12 -70.97 -3.51
N ASP A 30 -11.26 -71.01 -4.84
CA ASP A 30 -10.60 -70.07 -5.75
C ASP A 30 -11.28 -68.71 -5.75
N LYS A 31 -12.62 -68.65 -5.69
CA LYS A 31 -13.34 -67.39 -5.44
C LYS A 31 -12.95 -66.74 -4.10
N LYS A 32 -12.72 -67.54 -3.05
CA LYS A 32 -12.26 -67.04 -1.74
C LYS A 32 -10.82 -66.52 -1.79
N LYS A 33 -9.93 -67.17 -2.53
CA LYS A 33 -8.54 -66.70 -2.74
C LYS A 33 -8.51 -65.42 -3.58
N GLU A 34 -9.31 -65.34 -4.64
CA GLU A 34 -9.40 -64.17 -5.52
C GLU A 34 -9.91 -62.94 -4.75
N THR A 35 -10.97 -63.11 -3.97
CA THR A 35 -11.50 -62.03 -3.11
C THR A 35 -10.47 -61.60 -2.05
N HIS A 36 -9.77 -62.53 -1.42
CA HIS A 36 -8.71 -62.22 -0.46
C HIS A 36 -7.54 -61.45 -1.10
N LEU A 37 -7.07 -61.87 -2.28
CA LEU A 37 -6.03 -61.18 -3.03
C LEU A 37 -6.46 -59.77 -3.45
N ARG A 38 -7.74 -59.60 -3.83
CA ARG A 38 -8.31 -58.28 -4.15
C ARG A 38 -8.33 -57.37 -2.92
N CYS A 39 -8.79 -57.86 -1.77
CA CYS A 39 -8.79 -57.09 -0.52
C CYS A 39 -7.38 -56.73 -0.06
N GLU A 40 -6.41 -57.65 -0.15
CA GLU A 40 -5.03 -57.39 0.25
C GLU A 40 -4.34 -56.39 -0.70
N ARG A 41 -4.63 -56.47 -2.00
CA ARG A 41 -4.15 -55.46 -2.96
C ARG A 41 -4.69 -54.07 -2.61
N GLN A 42 -6.00 -53.95 -2.37
CA GLN A 42 -6.62 -52.68 -1.99
C GLN A 42 -6.03 -52.10 -0.70
N ARG A 43 -5.74 -52.96 0.29
CA ARG A 43 -5.08 -52.54 1.54
C ARG A 43 -3.68 -51.97 1.26
N ARG A 44 -2.89 -52.61 0.40
CA ARG A 44 -1.54 -52.15 0.03
C ARG A 44 -1.56 -50.87 -0.77
N GLU A 45 -2.50 -50.74 -1.71
CA GLU A 45 -2.66 -49.51 -2.50
C GLU A 45 -3.04 -48.32 -1.61
N ALA A 46 -3.96 -48.49 -0.66
CA ALA A 46 -4.32 -47.45 0.29
C ALA A 46 -3.13 -47.01 1.17
N ILE A 47 -2.30 -47.97 1.64
CA ILE A 47 -1.10 -47.68 2.43
C ILE A 47 -0.05 -46.95 1.58
N ASN A 48 0.20 -47.43 0.36
CA ASN A 48 1.17 -46.81 -0.54
C ASN A 48 0.75 -45.39 -0.91
N LEU A 49 -0.54 -45.17 -1.19
CA LEU A 49 -1.09 -43.84 -1.45
C LEU A 49 -0.95 -42.92 -0.24
N SER A 50 -1.23 -43.42 0.97
CA SER A 50 -1.03 -42.65 2.20
C SER A 50 0.45 -42.29 2.43
N ASN A 51 1.37 -43.21 2.16
CA ASN A 51 2.80 -42.98 2.31
C ASN A 51 3.33 -42.00 1.25
N ASP A 52 2.86 -42.11 0.01
CA ASP A 52 3.20 -41.17 -1.06
C ASP A 52 2.65 -39.78 -0.76
N LEU A 53 1.39 -39.67 -0.31
CA LEU A 53 0.81 -38.41 0.18
C LEU A 53 1.67 -37.82 1.32
N HIS A 54 2.10 -38.64 2.27
CA HIS A 54 2.93 -38.19 3.37
C HIS A 54 4.33 -37.76 2.94
N THR A 55 4.95 -38.49 2.02
CA THR A 55 6.34 -38.27 1.62
C THR A 55 6.46 -37.10 0.65
N THR A 56 5.48 -36.93 -0.23
CA THR A 56 5.52 -35.95 -1.32
C THR A 56 4.79 -34.67 -0.95
N PHE A 57 3.56 -34.74 -0.42
CA PHE A 57 2.76 -33.54 -0.21
C PHE A 57 3.07 -32.82 1.10
N LYS A 58 3.36 -33.56 2.19
CA LYS A 58 3.68 -32.94 3.49
C LYS A 58 4.84 -31.94 3.42
N PRO A 59 6.01 -32.23 2.81
CA PRO A 59 7.09 -31.25 2.69
C PRO A 59 6.68 -30.07 1.80
N LEU A 60 5.91 -30.30 0.74
CA LEU A 60 5.41 -29.23 -0.14
C LEU A 60 4.51 -28.25 0.62
N PHE A 61 3.53 -28.76 1.38
CA PHE A 61 2.67 -27.93 2.23
C PHE A 61 3.50 -27.18 3.26
N GLN A 62 4.45 -27.85 3.91
CA GLN A 62 5.27 -27.23 4.95
C GLN A 62 6.20 -26.14 4.41
N SER A 63 6.74 -26.31 3.19
CA SER A 63 7.45 -25.25 2.46
C SER A 63 6.53 -24.08 2.18
N GLY A 64 5.35 -24.31 1.62
CA GLY A 64 4.41 -23.24 1.29
C GLY A 64 3.97 -22.40 2.50
N TYR A 65 3.80 -23.01 3.68
CA TYR A 65 3.53 -22.27 4.93
C TYR A 65 4.76 -21.48 5.42
N SER A 66 5.97 -22.00 5.20
CA SER A 66 7.20 -21.29 5.54
C SER A 66 7.36 -20.05 4.66
N ASP A 67 7.23 -20.22 3.35
CA ASP A 67 7.34 -19.14 2.36
C ASP A 67 6.28 -18.06 2.63
N LEU A 68 5.03 -18.48 2.89
CA LEU A 68 3.96 -17.55 3.24
C LEU A 68 4.25 -16.78 4.53
N LYS A 69 4.86 -17.42 5.52
CA LYS A 69 5.22 -16.78 6.79
C LYS A 69 6.31 -15.71 6.61
N GLU A 70 7.24 -15.90 5.67
CA GLU A 70 8.28 -14.92 5.37
C GLU A 70 7.75 -13.69 4.63
N LEU A 71 6.70 -13.87 3.80
CA LEU A 71 6.07 -12.78 3.06
C LEU A 71 5.18 -11.88 3.94
N ILE A 72 4.69 -12.39 5.07
CA ILE A 72 3.84 -11.65 6.00
C ILE A 72 4.72 -10.85 6.96
N PRO A 73 4.39 -9.59 7.27
CA PRO A 73 5.14 -8.79 8.23
C PRO A 73 5.36 -9.52 9.57
N PRO A 74 6.60 -9.54 10.09
CA PRO A 74 6.89 -10.22 11.34
C PRO A 74 6.20 -9.49 12.49
N THR A 75 5.28 -10.17 13.16
CA THR A 75 4.68 -9.66 14.39
C THR A 75 5.64 -9.87 15.55
N ALA A 76 5.70 -8.93 16.50
CA ALA A 76 6.29 -9.16 17.82
C ALA A 76 5.48 -10.25 18.57
N SER A 77 5.77 -11.52 18.29
CA SER A 77 5.25 -12.61 19.09
C SER A 77 6.09 -12.66 20.37
N ALA A 78 5.43 -12.75 21.53
CA ALA A 78 6.11 -13.02 22.78
C ALA A 78 7.10 -14.18 22.57
N MET A 79 8.39 -13.89 22.81
CA MET A 79 9.51 -14.77 22.49
C MET A 79 9.21 -16.19 22.97
N GLY A 80 8.98 -17.13 22.04
CA GLY A 80 8.82 -18.55 22.35
C GLY A 80 7.51 -19.24 21.92
N CYS A 81 6.47 -18.53 21.48
CA CYS A 81 5.23 -19.20 21.03
C CYS A 81 5.27 -19.52 19.53
N LYS A 82 5.13 -20.81 19.15
CA LYS A 82 5.06 -21.25 17.75
C LYS A 82 3.75 -20.75 17.13
N ILE A 83 3.84 -19.93 16.09
CA ILE A 83 2.69 -19.51 15.28
C ILE A 83 2.06 -20.76 14.64
N THR A 84 0.74 -20.90 14.77
CA THR A 84 -0.02 -22.02 14.19
C THR A 84 -0.30 -21.77 12.70
N ASN A 85 -0.49 -22.84 11.91
CA ASN A 85 -0.83 -22.71 10.48
C ASN A 85 -2.09 -21.85 10.25
N ALA A 86 -3.09 -21.98 11.13
CA ALA A 86 -4.30 -21.15 11.07
C ALA A 86 -3.96 -19.65 11.26
N ALA A 87 -3.09 -19.32 12.21
CA ALA A 87 -2.66 -17.94 12.43
C ALA A 87 -1.86 -17.37 11.24
N ILE A 88 -1.07 -18.20 10.54
CA ILE A 88 -0.39 -17.78 9.30
C ILE A 88 -1.43 -17.40 8.24
N LEU A 89 -2.45 -18.25 8.04
CA LEU A 89 -3.50 -18.00 7.04
C LEU A 89 -4.31 -16.74 7.34
N PHE A 90 -4.74 -16.55 8.60
CA PHE A 90 -5.48 -15.34 8.98
C PHE A 90 -4.67 -14.07 8.72
N ARG A 91 -3.39 -14.07 9.12
CA ARG A 91 -2.51 -12.94 8.87
C ARG A 91 -2.24 -12.70 7.38
N ALA A 92 -2.17 -13.77 6.58
CA ALA A 92 -2.06 -13.64 5.13
C ALA A 92 -3.29 -12.92 4.55
N CYS A 93 -4.50 -13.27 5.01
CA CYS A 93 -5.74 -12.63 4.59
C CYS A 93 -5.78 -11.15 5.01
N ASP A 94 -5.41 -10.85 6.26
CA ASP A 94 -5.36 -9.48 6.78
C ASP A 94 -4.34 -8.64 5.99
N TYR A 95 -3.12 -9.17 5.80
CA TYR A 95 -2.07 -8.48 5.07
C TYR A 95 -2.43 -8.26 3.59
N MET A 96 -3.05 -9.25 2.93
CA MET A 96 -3.55 -9.07 1.56
C MET A 96 -4.62 -7.97 1.48
N THR A 97 -5.47 -7.85 2.50
CA THR A 97 -6.51 -6.80 2.55
C THR A 97 -5.87 -5.43 2.76
N GLN A 98 -4.90 -5.34 3.67
CA GLN A 98 -4.11 -4.13 3.88
C GLN A 98 -3.40 -3.69 2.59
N LEU A 99 -2.69 -4.60 1.92
CA LEU A 99 -1.99 -4.31 0.66
C LEU A 99 -2.94 -3.78 -0.42
N LYS A 100 -4.14 -4.35 -0.56
CA LYS A 100 -5.16 -3.84 -1.50
C LYS A 100 -5.55 -2.41 -1.17
N SER A 101 -5.78 -2.10 0.11
CA SER A 101 -6.10 -0.75 0.56
C SER A 101 -4.94 0.23 0.31
N GLU A 102 -3.69 -0.20 0.52
CA GLU A 102 -2.50 0.63 0.27
C GLU A 102 -2.31 0.91 -1.21
N VAL A 103 -2.53 -0.08 -2.08
CA VAL A 103 -2.51 0.12 -3.54
C VAL A 103 -3.54 1.16 -3.96
N GLU A 104 -4.78 1.06 -3.49
CA GLU A 104 -5.83 2.04 -3.82
C GLU A 104 -5.48 3.45 -3.31
N ALA A 105 -4.95 3.56 -2.10
CA ALA A 105 -4.51 4.84 -1.53
C ALA A 105 -3.36 5.46 -2.35
N ASN A 106 -2.36 4.65 -2.74
CA ASN A 106 -1.23 5.10 -3.55
C ASN A 106 -1.68 5.53 -4.94
N GLU A 107 -2.59 4.81 -5.58
CA GLU A 107 -3.16 5.20 -6.88
C GLU A 107 -3.90 6.54 -6.80
N LYS A 108 -4.63 6.79 -5.71
CA LYS A 108 -5.31 8.06 -5.48
C LYS A 108 -4.32 9.20 -5.31
N GLU A 109 -3.26 8.99 -4.54
CA GLU A 109 -2.22 10.00 -4.33
C GLU A 109 -1.44 10.30 -5.62
N LEU A 110 -1.12 9.26 -6.40
CA LEU A 110 -0.48 9.42 -7.70
C LEU A 110 -1.34 10.25 -8.66
N ARG A 111 -2.66 10.00 -8.71
CA ARG A 111 -3.60 10.82 -9.50
C ARG A 111 -3.61 12.28 -9.04
N ARG A 112 -3.57 12.53 -7.73
CA ARG A 112 -3.53 13.87 -7.16
C ARG A 112 -2.24 14.61 -7.55
N LEU A 113 -1.09 13.95 -7.40
CA LEU A 113 0.22 14.51 -7.76
C LEU A 113 0.32 14.81 -9.26
N ASN A 114 -0.17 13.91 -10.12
CA ASN A 114 -0.18 14.16 -11.57
C ASN A 114 -1.06 15.36 -11.94
N ALA A 115 -2.20 15.55 -11.27
CA ALA A 115 -3.03 16.73 -11.49
C ALA A 115 -2.32 18.02 -11.06
N GLU A 116 -1.57 17.98 -9.96
CA GLU A 116 -0.77 19.11 -9.48
C GLU A 116 0.37 19.47 -10.44
N VAL A 117 1.12 18.47 -10.91
CA VAL A 117 2.18 18.68 -11.93
C VAL A 117 1.60 19.29 -13.20
N SER A 118 0.50 18.75 -13.72
CA SER A 118 -0.15 19.27 -14.92
C SER A 118 -0.63 20.72 -14.74
N ALA A 119 -1.17 21.07 -13.57
CA ALA A 119 -1.57 22.43 -13.27
C ALA A 119 -0.37 23.39 -13.23
N LEU A 120 0.74 22.97 -12.62
CA LEU A 120 1.97 23.76 -12.57
C LEU A 120 2.59 23.95 -13.96
N GLU A 121 2.59 22.92 -14.80
CA GLU A 121 3.03 23.02 -16.20
C GLU A 121 2.19 24.01 -17.00
N MET A 122 0.87 23.99 -16.83
CA MET A 122 -0.02 24.99 -17.44
C MET A 122 0.31 26.41 -16.98
N ILE A 123 0.52 26.61 -15.67
CA ILE A 123 0.88 27.92 -15.11
C ILE A 123 2.22 28.39 -15.68
N ALA A 124 3.23 27.52 -15.71
CA ALA A 124 4.54 27.84 -16.26
C ALA A 124 4.45 28.26 -17.74
N ALA A 125 3.72 27.49 -18.56
CA ALA A 125 3.50 27.82 -19.98
C ALA A 125 2.79 29.17 -20.18
N GLN A 126 1.85 29.52 -19.29
CA GLN A 126 1.22 30.85 -19.32
C GLN A 126 2.22 31.96 -19.00
N TYR A 127 3.07 31.79 -17.99
CA TYR A 127 4.11 32.78 -17.67
C TYR A 127 5.12 32.95 -18.79
N GLU A 128 5.53 31.87 -19.46
CA GLU A 128 6.39 31.94 -20.64
C GLU A 128 5.74 32.74 -21.78
N THR A 129 4.45 32.51 -22.03
CA THR A 129 3.69 33.26 -23.02
C THR A 129 3.61 34.75 -22.67
N MET A 130 3.26 35.08 -21.42
CA MET A 130 3.21 36.46 -20.94
C MET A 130 4.57 37.16 -21.01
N ALA A 131 5.66 36.44 -20.74
CA ALA A 131 7.02 36.97 -20.86
C ALA A 131 7.41 37.24 -22.31
N ALA A 132 6.98 36.40 -23.26
CA ALA A 132 7.21 36.60 -24.69
C ALA A 132 6.37 37.76 -25.27
N GLU A 133 5.16 37.96 -24.75
CA GLU A 133 4.26 39.06 -25.13
C GLU A 133 4.59 40.38 -24.42
N ALA A 134 5.44 40.34 -23.39
CA ALA A 134 5.84 41.54 -22.68
C ALA A 134 6.49 42.52 -23.68
N PRO A 135 6.04 43.79 -23.71
CA PRO A 135 6.65 44.79 -24.57
C PRO A 135 8.15 44.85 -24.29
N SER A 136 8.96 44.52 -25.31
CA SER A 136 10.42 44.66 -25.21
C SER A 136 10.72 46.06 -24.65
N SER A 137 11.77 46.22 -23.84
CA SER A 137 12.21 47.51 -23.27
C SER A 137 12.37 48.66 -24.30
N ASN A 138 12.31 48.32 -25.59
CA ASN A 138 12.38 49.21 -26.74
C ASN A 138 11.02 49.79 -27.18
N SER A 139 9.88 49.22 -26.77
CA SER A 139 8.53 49.73 -27.09
C SER A 139 7.93 50.61 -25.98
N CYS A 140 8.64 50.80 -24.87
CA CYS A 140 8.27 51.79 -23.86
C CYS A 140 8.51 53.20 -24.40
N SER A 141 7.52 54.08 -24.24
CA SER A 141 7.69 55.51 -24.53
C SER A 141 8.87 56.07 -23.73
N LEU A 142 9.49 57.15 -24.21
CA LEU A 142 10.60 57.81 -23.50
C LEU A 142 10.24 58.11 -22.03
N GLN A 143 8.98 58.50 -21.77
CA GLN A 143 8.46 58.75 -20.43
C GLN A 143 8.47 57.49 -19.56
N ALA A 144 8.05 56.35 -20.10
CA ALA A 144 8.07 55.09 -19.37
C ALA A 144 9.51 54.62 -19.07
N ARG A 145 10.45 54.84 -19.99
CA ARG A 145 11.88 54.55 -19.75
C ARG A 145 12.48 55.45 -18.67
N MET A 146 12.15 56.74 -18.66
CA MET A 146 12.60 57.67 -17.61
C MET A 146 12.01 57.30 -16.24
N LEU A 147 10.73 56.89 -16.21
CA LEU A 147 10.10 56.42 -14.99
C LEU A 147 10.74 55.12 -14.49
N GLN A 148 11.05 54.18 -15.39
CA GLN A 148 11.75 52.94 -15.04
C GLN A 148 13.11 53.22 -14.39
N ILE A 149 13.93 54.08 -15.01
CA ILE A 149 15.24 54.48 -14.44
C ILE A 149 15.08 55.12 -13.06
N LEU A 150 14.04 55.95 -12.87
CA LEU A 150 13.75 56.57 -11.57
C LEU A 150 13.37 55.52 -10.53
N ILE A 151 12.46 54.61 -10.85
CA ILE A 151 12.00 53.55 -9.94
C ILE A 151 13.16 52.61 -9.59
N ASP A 152 13.97 52.21 -10.58
CA ASP A 152 15.13 51.35 -10.37
C ASP A 152 16.16 52.03 -9.46
N GLY A 153 16.40 53.33 -9.65
CA GLY A 153 17.23 54.13 -8.75
C GLY A 153 16.69 54.21 -7.32
N CYS A 154 15.39 54.47 -7.17
CA CYS A 154 14.74 54.45 -5.85
C CYS A 154 14.86 53.08 -5.18
N PHE A 155 14.59 52.00 -5.91
CA PHE A 155 14.66 50.64 -5.38
C PHE A 155 16.09 50.25 -4.97
N SER A 156 17.10 50.59 -5.77
CA SER A 156 18.51 50.31 -5.41
C SER A 156 18.89 50.99 -4.09
N THR A 157 18.54 52.27 -3.93
CA THR A 157 18.82 52.99 -2.67
C THR A 157 18.03 52.43 -1.48
N PHE A 158 16.80 51.97 -1.71
CA PHE A 158 15.98 51.33 -0.68
C PHE A 158 16.64 50.04 -0.18
N VAL A 159 17.09 49.18 -1.09
CA VAL A 159 17.72 47.89 -0.74
C VAL A 159 19.02 48.09 0.04
N GLU A 160 19.81 49.11 -0.30
CA GLU A 160 21.07 49.39 0.40
C GLU A 160 20.88 50.03 1.78
N GLN A 161 19.85 50.87 1.94
CA GLN A 161 19.73 51.73 3.12
C GLN A 161 18.68 51.27 4.14
N VAL A 162 17.73 50.39 3.75
CA VAL A 162 16.69 49.90 4.64
C VAL A 162 17.09 48.55 5.25
N ASP A 163 17.28 48.54 6.57
CA ASP A 163 17.64 47.33 7.32
C ASP A 163 16.39 46.58 7.82
N PHE A 164 16.30 45.29 7.47
CA PHE A 164 15.20 44.39 7.85
C PHE A 164 15.49 43.50 9.06
N SER A 165 16.62 43.70 9.75
CA SER A 165 17.04 42.86 10.89
C SER A 165 16.10 42.90 12.09
N SER A 166 15.38 44.01 12.30
CA SER A 166 14.42 44.17 13.40
C SER A 166 13.38 45.24 13.10
N TYR A 167 12.21 45.19 13.75
CA TYR A 167 11.17 46.21 13.58
C TYR A 167 11.65 47.63 13.94
N ALA A 168 12.49 47.75 14.97
CA ALA A 168 13.10 49.01 15.38
C ALA A 168 14.13 49.54 14.35
N SER A 169 14.88 48.64 13.70
CA SER A 169 15.78 48.99 12.61
C SER A 169 15.00 49.47 11.39
N ILE A 170 13.99 48.69 10.96
CA ILE A 170 13.14 49.00 9.81
C ILE A 170 12.53 50.39 9.95
N THR A 171 11.86 50.66 11.08
CA THR A 171 11.19 51.95 11.31
C THR A 171 12.17 53.13 11.28
N ARG A 172 13.38 52.97 11.83
CA ARG A 172 14.42 54.00 11.80
C ARG A 172 14.97 54.20 10.39
N THR A 173 15.47 53.15 9.75
CA THR A 173 16.15 53.24 8.45
C THR A 173 15.21 53.59 7.31
N LEU A 174 13.96 53.10 7.36
CA LEU A 174 12.93 53.46 6.38
C LEU A 174 12.58 54.95 6.45
N LEU A 175 12.36 55.50 7.64
CA LEU A 175 12.07 56.93 7.81
C LEU A 175 13.25 57.78 7.34
N THR A 176 14.48 57.41 7.72
CA THR A 176 15.69 58.12 7.26
C THR A 176 15.85 58.07 5.75
N TRP A 177 15.61 56.92 5.10
CA TRP A 177 15.65 56.79 3.65
C TRP A 177 14.59 57.67 2.96
N VAL A 178 13.36 57.67 3.46
CA VAL A 178 12.27 58.53 2.95
C VAL A 178 12.62 60.02 3.09
N GLU A 179 13.19 60.43 4.23
CA GLU A 179 13.62 61.81 4.45
C GLU A 179 14.74 62.21 3.48
N GLN A 180 15.70 61.33 3.22
CA GLN A 180 16.77 61.57 2.24
C GLN A 180 16.20 61.71 0.83
N LEU A 181 15.28 60.84 0.43
CA LEU A 181 14.59 60.92 -0.86
C LEU A 181 13.80 62.23 -1.03
N ALA A 182 13.12 62.67 0.04
CA ALA A 182 12.36 63.92 0.06
C ALA A 182 13.26 65.17 0.10
N SER A 183 14.43 65.10 0.72
CA SER A 183 15.35 66.25 0.86
C SER A 183 15.91 66.73 -0.49
N HIS A 184 16.04 65.81 -1.47
CA HIS A 184 16.40 66.12 -2.86
C HIS A 184 15.23 66.68 -3.69
N ASN A 185 13.99 66.60 -3.20
CA ASN A 185 12.78 67.04 -3.89
C ASN A 185 12.07 68.13 -3.07
N ASN A 186 12.37 69.41 -3.36
CA ASN A 186 11.82 70.57 -2.63
C ASN A 186 10.27 70.64 -2.59
N ALA A 187 9.56 69.91 -3.46
CA ALA A 187 8.11 69.79 -3.46
C ALA A 187 7.56 68.89 -2.32
N PHE A 188 8.33 67.92 -1.80
CA PHE A 188 7.89 66.98 -0.76
C PHE A 188 8.07 67.52 0.67
N LYS A 189 8.92 68.53 0.87
CA LYS A 189 9.22 69.11 2.19
C LYS A 189 8.00 69.68 2.92
N VAL A 190 6.98 70.17 2.21
CA VAL A 190 5.83 70.84 2.82
C VAL A 190 4.89 69.85 3.55
N GLY A 191 4.88 68.57 3.16
CA GLY A 191 4.01 67.55 3.77
C GLY A 191 4.58 66.85 5.00
N PHE A 192 5.89 66.62 5.05
CA PHE A 192 6.52 65.80 6.10
C PHE A 192 6.82 66.56 7.41
N VAL A 193 6.96 67.88 7.37
CA VAL A 193 7.10 68.71 8.59
C VAL A 193 5.88 68.55 9.51
N SER A 194 4.69 68.30 8.95
CA SER A 194 3.47 68.04 9.72
C SER A 194 3.44 66.66 10.40
N ILE A 195 4.19 65.67 9.89
CA ILE A 195 4.20 64.31 10.45
C ILE A 195 5.20 64.21 11.61
N GLN A 196 6.36 64.89 11.52
CA GLN A 196 7.28 65.02 12.66
C GLN A 196 6.68 65.79 13.85
N LEU A 197 5.64 66.61 13.64
CA LEU A 197 4.93 67.28 14.73
C LEU A 197 3.96 66.38 15.50
N PHE A 198 3.70 65.17 15.01
CA PHE A 198 2.66 64.25 15.52
C PHE A 198 3.19 62.93 16.09
N ILE A 199 4.51 62.69 16.08
CA ILE A 199 5.20 61.59 16.77
C ILE A 199 5.96 62.17 17.95
#